data_AF-A0A848WSX7-F1
#
_entry.id   AF-A0A848WSX7-F1
#
_cell.length_a   1.000
_cell.length_b   1.000
_cell.length_c   1.000
_cell.angle_alpha   90.00
_cell.angle_beta   90.00
_cell.angle_gamma   90.00
#
_symmetry.space_group_name_H-M   'P 1'
#
loop_
_entity.id
_entity.type
_entity.pdbx_description
1 polymer ?
#
loop_
_entity_poly.entity_id
_entity_poly.type
_entity_poly.pdbx_seq_one_letter_code
_entity_poly.pdbx_strand_id
1 'polypeptide(L)'
;ALPLVESLYRVKSTRKNRAIAGLSMGGLHSLTIGLNELDKFSRIGAFSAAIPAPEAVEAAFKNPDQTNEQIELLWIACGKTDFLLEENRDFVDRLKKTGIDHQFLLTEGGHSWPVWRQYLAEFAPLLFR
;
A
#
# COMPACT_ATOMS: atom_id res chain seq x y z
N ALA A 1 -1.66 15.96 -9.42
CA ALA A 1 -3.09 15.79 -9.06
C ALA A 1 -3.45 16.46 -7.72
N LEU A 2 -2.66 16.29 -6.64
CA LEU A 2 -3.02 16.83 -5.31
C LEU A 2 -3.39 18.32 -5.28
N PRO A 3 -2.59 19.27 -5.83
CA PRO A 3 -2.95 20.69 -5.79
C PRO A 3 -4.27 21.02 -6.52
N LEU A 4 -4.56 20.29 -7.60
CA LEU A 4 -5.80 20.46 -8.35
C LEU A 4 -7.01 19.93 -7.58
N VAL A 5 -6.90 18.78 -6.92
CA VAL A 5 -7.99 18.23 -6.10
C VAL A 5 -8.25 19.15 -4.89
N GLU A 6 -7.19 19.66 -4.27
CA GLU A 6 -7.27 20.57 -3.12
C GLU A 6 -7.88 21.93 -3.45
N SER A 7 -7.71 22.41 -4.68
CA SER A 7 -8.35 23.66 -5.12
C SER A 7 -9.81 23.47 -5.53
N LEU A 8 -10.18 22.29 -6.03
CA LEU A 8 -11.53 22.01 -6.53
C LEU A 8 -12.48 21.45 -5.48
N TYR A 9 -11.97 20.79 -4.43
CA TYR A 9 -12.79 20.10 -3.44
C TYR A 9 -12.35 20.45 -2.01
N ARG A 10 -13.32 20.43 -1.09
CA ARG A 10 -13.05 20.58 0.35
C ARG A 10 -12.44 19.30 0.90
N VAL A 11 -11.12 19.24 0.92
CA VAL A 11 -10.35 18.09 1.42
C VAL A 11 -9.44 18.50 2.57
N LYS A 12 -9.14 17.56 3.47
CA LYS A 12 -8.09 17.74 4.48
C LYS A 12 -6.74 17.39 3.83
N SER A 13 -5.84 18.34 3.72
CA SER A 13 -4.55 18.20 3.02
C SER A 13 -3.42 17.62 3.88
N THR A 14 -3.69 17.23 5.13
CA THR A 14 -2.66 16.62 5.97
C THR A 14 -2.47 15.16 5.59
N ARG A 15 -1.25 14.63 5.76
CA ARG A 15 -0.97 13.22 5.44
C ARG A 15 -1.88 12.21 6.12
N LYS A 16 -2.27 12.50 7.36
CA LYS A 16 -3.20 11.67 8.14
C LYS A 16 -4.60 11.59 7.51
N ASN A 17 -4.91 12.42 6.51
CA ASN A 17 -6.15 12.39 5.75
C ASN A 17 -5.93 12.01 4.27
N ARG A 18 -4.76 11.47 3.92
CA ARG A 18 -4.47 10.98 2.58
C ARG A 18 -4.08 9.50 2.61
N ALA A 19 -4.74 8.73 1.74
CA ALA A 19 -4.43 7.34 1.48
C ALA A 19 -4.18 7.16 -0.03
N ILE A 20 -3.35 6.20 -0.39
CA ILE A 20 -3.15 5.74 -1.77
C ILE A 20 -3.34 4.24 -1.81
N ALA A 21 -4.05 3.75 -2.83
CA ALA A 21 -4.21 2.32 -3.06
C ALA A 21 -4.28 2.03 -4.54
N GLY A 22 -3.85 0.83 -4.93
CA GLY A 22 -3.93 0.38 -6.30
C GLY A 22 -3.80 -1.13 -6.44
N LEU A 23 -4.27 -1.63 -7.59
CA LEU A 23 -4.26 -3.06 -7.93
C LEU A 23 -3.26 -3.38 -9.03
N SER A 24 -2.61 -4.55 -9.00
CA SER A 24 -1.65 -4.99 -10.02
C SER A 24 -0.53 -3.95 -10.24
N MET A 25 -0.33 -3.43 -11.45
CA MET A 25 0.55 -2.29 -11.73
C MET A 25 0.19 -1.04 -10.92
N GLY A 26 -1.09 -0.81 -10.61
CA GLY A 26 -1.49 0.24 -9.67
C GLY A 26 -1.00 -0.02 -8.25
N GLY A 27 -0.83 -1.29 -7.85
CA GLY A 27 -0.22 -1.67 -6.59
C GLY A 27 1.28 -1.36 -6.55
N LEU A 28 1.99 -1.59 -7.66
CA LEU A 28 3.36 -1.11 -7.86
C LEU A 28 3.44 0.40 -7.63
N HIS A 29 2.60 1.17 -8.33
CA HIS A 29 2.58 2.63 -8.17
C HIS A 29 2.24 3.06 -6.74
N SER A 30 1.27 2.40 -6.10
CA SER A 30 0.87 2.68 -4.73
C SER A 30 2.02 2.47 -3.74
N LEU A 31 2.72 1.34 -3.84
CA LEU A 31 3.88 1.03 -2.99
C LEU A 31 5.04 1.99 -3.26
N THR A 32 5.40 2.22 -4.53
CA THR A 32 6.51 3.12 -4.89
C THR A 32 6.23 4.55 -4.44
N ILE A 33 5.05 5.10 -4.76
CA ILE A 33 4.73 6.49 -4.40
C ILE A 33 4.53 6.60 -2.89
N GLY A 34 3.74 5.71 -2.30
CA GLY A 34 3.40 5.78 -0.88
C GLY A 34 4.62 5.71 0.04
N LEU A 35 5.55 4.77 -0.22
CA LEU A 35 6.73 4.57 0.62
C LEU A 35 7.82 5.64 0.42
N ASN A 36 7.86 6.30 -0.74
CA ASN A 36 8.79 7.42 -0.97
C ASN A 36 8.21 8.79 -0.56
N GLU A 37 6.88 8.90 -0.45
CA GLU A 37 6.18 10.14 -0.15
C GLU A 37 5.45 10.06 1.21
N LEU A 38 6.15 9.55 2.22
CA LEU A 38 5.69 9.45 3.61
C LEU A 38 5.59 10.81 4.33
N ASP A 39 5.79 11.92 3.65
CA ASP A 39 5.35 13.25 4.08
C ASP A 39 3.91 13.54 3.59
N LYS A 40 3.43 12.86 2.54
CA LYS A 40 2.13 13.10 1.90
C LYS A 40 1.07 12.04 2.17
N PHE A 41 1.43 10.75 2.23
CA PHE A 41 0.50 9.63 2.45
C PHE A 41 0.84 8.85 3.72
N SER A 42 -0.13 8.65 4.62
CA SER A 42 0.07 7.80 5.82
C SER A 42 -0.56 6.42 5.72
N ARG A 43 -1.37 6.17 4.69
CA ARG A 43 -2.05 4.88 4.49
C ARG A 43 -1.87 4.41 3.06
N ILE A 44 -1.36 3.20 2.89
CA ILE A 44 -0.96 2.63 1.61
C ILE A 44 -1.64 1.28 1.45
N GLY A 45 -2.35 1.09 0.35
CA GLY A 45 -2.99 -0.18 -0.04
C GLY A 45 -2.34 -0.78 -1.28
N ALA A 46 -2.05 -2.08 -1.26
CA ALA A 46 -1.48 -2.82 -2.38
C ALA A 46 -2.28 -4.10 -2.63
N PHE A 47 -2.99 -4.15 -3.77
CA PHE A 47 -3.97 -5.20 -4.09
C PHE A 47 -3.44 -6.07 -5.23
N SER A 48 -3.10 -7.34 -4.97
CA SER A 48 -2.45 -8.23 -5.94
C SER A 48 -1.32 -7.50 -6.69
N ALA A 49 -0.42 -6.86 -5.94
CA ALA A 49 0.44 -5.83 -6.52
C ALA A 49 1.58 -6.44 -7.34
N ALA A 50 1.91 -5.80 -8.46
CA ALA A 50 3.27 -5.94 -8.98
C ALA A 50 4.21 -5.29 -7.95
N ILE A 51 5.22 -6.02 -7.50
CA ILE A 51 6.10 -5.55 -6.43
C ILE A 51 7.19 -4.63 -6.99
N PRO A 52 7.46 -3.47 -6.38
CA PRO A 52 8.56 -2.61 -6.80
C PRO A 52 9.92 -3.30 -6.66
N ALA A 53 10.82 -2.97 -7.57
CA ALA A 53 12.23 -3.31 -7.41
C ALA A 53 12.75 -2.79 -6.05
N PRO A 54 13.63 -3.52 -5.35
CA PRO A 54 14.07 -3.14 -4.01
C PRO A 54 14.61 -1.73 -3.88
N GLU A 55 15.30 -1.25 -4.92
CA GLU A 55 15.92 0.08 -5.02
C GLU A 55 14.87 1.19 -5.09
N ALA A 56 13.71 0.91 -5.69
CA ALA A 56 12.64 1.88 -5.88
C ALA A 56 11.93 2.27 -4.56
N VAL A 57 12.13 1.51 -3.48
CA VAL A 57 11.56 1.77 -2.15
C VAL A 57 12.62 1.68 -1.04
N GLU A 58 13.90 1.74 -1.41
CA GLU A 58 15.03 1.46 -0.51
C GLU A 58 15.06 2.38 0.71
N ALA A 59 14.69 3.66 0.53
CA ALA A 59 14.70 4.65 1.61
C ALA A 59 13.83 4.24 2.81
N ALA A 60 12.66 3.64 2.56
CA ALA A 60 11.77 3.15 3.61
C ALA A 60 12.42 1.98 4.39
N PHE A 61 13.11 1.08 3.70
CA PHE A 61 13.77 -0.07 4.33
C PHE A 61 15.09 0.28 5.02
N LYS A 62 15.74 1.39 4.65
CA LYS A 62 16.96 1.88 5.31
C LYS A 62 16.69 2.42 6.71
N ASN A 63 15.52 3.03 6.93
CA ASN A 63 15.11 3.62 8.21
C ASN A 63 13.74 3.07 8.62
N PRO A 64 13.65 1.80 9.06
CA PRO A 64 12.37 1.17 9.38
C PRO A 64 11.65 1.86 10.55
N ASP A 65 12.38 2.31 11.58
CA ASP A 65 11.80 3.03 12.73
C ASP A 65 11.10 4.33 12.28
N GLN A 66 11.78 5.14 11.46
CA GLN A 66 11.21 6.36 10.89
C GLN A 66 10.01 6.05 9.97
N THR A 67 10.10 4.98 9.20
CA THR A 67 9.00 4.52 8.35
C THR A 67 7.77 4.17 9.20
N ASN A 68 7.98 3.46 10.31
CA ASN A 68 6.91 3.08 11.24
C ASN A 68 6.30 4.29 11.95
N GLU A 69 7.10 5.29 12.32
CA GLU A 69 6.59 6.54 12.89
C GLU A 69 5.66 7.31 11.92
N GLN A 70 5.91 7.17 10.62
CA GLN A 70 5.15 7.89 9.60
C GLN A 70 3.96 7.09 9.07
N ILE A 71 4.04 5.77 9.00
CA ILE A 71 3.00 4.92 8.41
C ILE A 71 1.90 4.64 9.45
N GLU A 72 0.65 4.99 9.13
CA GLU A 72 -0.51 4.63 9.96
C GLU A 72 -1.16 3.33 9.49
N LEU A 73 -0.97 2.95 8.21
CA LEU A 73 -1.42 1.67 7.67
C LEU A 73 -0.65 1.31 6.39
N LEU A 74 0.04 0.16 6.39
CA LEU A 74 0.46 -0.53 5.16
C LEU A 74 -0.36 -1.81 5.02
N TRP A 75 -1.22 -1.87 4.01
CA TRP A 75 -2.16 -2.96 3.82
C TRP A 75 -1.92 -3.65 2.48
N ILE A 76 -1.56 -4.92 2.53
CA ILE A 76 -1.19 -5.73 1.38
C ILE A 76 -2.16 -6.91 1.31
N ALA A 77 -2.75 -7.16 0.15
CA ALA A 77 -3.60 -8.33 -0.05
C ALA A 77 -3.32 -9.01 -1.38
N CYS A 78 -3.35 -10.34 -1.40
CA CYS A 78 -3.15 -11.12 -2.62
C CYS A 78 -4.00 -12.40 -2.59
N GLY A 79 -4.45 -12.83 -3.77
CA GLY A 79 -5.24 -14.05 -3.92
C GLY A 79 -4.33 -15.29 -3.89
N LYS A 80 -4.81 -16.39 -3.31
CA LYS A 80 -4.05 -17.66 -3.21
C LYS A 80 -3.74 -18.30 -4.57
N THR A 81 -4.51 -17.98 -5.61
CA THR A 81 -4.25 -18.46 -6.98
C THR A 81 -3.80 -17.33 -7.91
N ASP A 82 -3.41 -16.18 -7.35
CA ASP A 82 -2.84 -15.07 -8.10
C ASP A 82 -1.41 -15.40 -8.54
N PHE A 83 -1.06 -15.08 -9.78
CA PHE A 83 0.27 -15.34 -10.31
C PHE A 83 1.36 -14.45 -9.69
N LEU A 84 0.96 -13.37 -8.98
CA LEU A 84 1.88 -12.48 -8.25
C LEU A 84 2.04 -12.84 -6.76
N LEU A 85 1.51 -13.99 -6.33
CA LEU A 85 1.47 -14.34 -4.92
C LEU A 85 2.86 -14.47 -4.30
N GLU A 86 3.79 -15.14 -4.98
CA GLU A 86 5.13 -15.38 -4.45
C GLU A 86 5.91 -14.07 -4.32
N GLU A 87 5.83 -13.16 -5.29
CA GLU A 87 6.44 -11.84 -5.19
C GLU A 87 5.87 -11.03 -4.02
N ASN A 88 4.54 -11.09 -3.80
CA ASN A 88 3.91 -10.42 -2.66
C ASN A 88 4.35 -11.03 -1.33
N ARG A 89 4.55 -12.35 -1.25
CA ARG A 89 5.09 -13.04 -0.06
C ARG A 89 6.52 -12.61 0.23
N ASP A 90 7.38 -12.57 -0.78
CA ASP A 90 8.77 -12.12 -0.64
C ASP A 90 8.84 -10.68 -0.14
N PHE A 91 7.99 -9.79 -0.65
CA PHE A 91 7.90 -8.41 -0.18
C PHE A 91 7.44 -8.32 1.28
N VAL A 92 6.40 -9.07 1.65
CA VAL A 92 5.91 -9.16 3.03
C VAL A 92 6.97 -9.73 3.97
N ASP A 93 7.73 -10.73 3.55
CA ASP A 93 8.81 -11.30 4.36
C ASP A 93 9.98 -10.33 4.50
N ARG A 94 10.27 -9.50 3.50
CA ARG A 94 11.22 -8.39 3.64
C ARG A 94 10.75 -7.36 4.65
N LEU A 95 9.46 -6.99 4.64
CA LEU A 95 8.87 -6.08 5.64
C LEU A 95 8.99 -6.66 7.05
N LYS A 96 8.64 -7.94 7.24
CA LYS A 96 8.83 -8.63 8.54
C LYS A 96 10.27 -8.63 9.00
N LYS A 97 11.22 -8.98 8.13
CA LYS A 97 12.67 -9.03 8.45
C LYS A 97 13.24 -7.67 8.86
N THR A 98 12.67 -6.59 8.34
CA THR A 98 13.10 -5.22 8.63
C THR A 98 12.28 -4.55 9.74
N GLY A 99 11.23 -5.21 10.24
CA GLY A 99 10.38 -4.68 11.29
C GLY A 99 9.43 -3.57 10.85
N ILE A 100 9.16 -3.41 9.55
CA ILE A 100 8.18 -2.42 9.07
C ILE A 100 6.76 -2.92 9.33
N ASP A 101 5.95 -2.09 9.97
CA ASP A 101 4.57 -2.39 10.34
C ASP A 101 3.69 -2.54 9.10
N HIS A 102 3.00 -3.68 9.00
CA HIS A 102 2.13 -4.00 7.87
C HIS A 102 1.05 -5.00 8.24
N GLN A 103 0.00 -5.02 7.42
CA GLN A 103 -1.02 -6.06 7.41
C GLN A 103 -0.94 -6.82 6.09
N PHE A 104 -1.02 -8.14 6.15
CA PHE A 104 -1.06 -9.00 4.98
C PHE A 104 -2.30 -9.91 5.01
N LEU A 105 -3.11 -9.82 3.96
CA LEU A 105 -4.30 -10.64 3.78
C LEU A 105 -4.14 -11.59 2.59
N LEU A 106 -4.40 -12.87 2.83
CA LEU A 106 -4.55 -13.87 1.77
C LEU A 106 -6.03 -14.23 1.61
N THR A 107 -6.54 -14.16 0.38
CA THR A 107 -7.92 -14.54 0.07
C THR A 107 -8.00 -15.63 -0.99
N GLU A 108 -9.16 -16.26 -1.13
CA GLU A 108 -9.41 -17.17 -2.25
C GLU A 108 -9.51 -16.40 -3.58
N GLY A 109 -9.19 -17.09 -4.68
CA GLY A 109 -9.19 -16.50 -6.02
C GLY A 109 -7.83 -15.96 -6.45
N GLY A 110 -7.79 -15.39 -7.65
CA GLY A 110 -6.59 -14.92 -8.30
C GLY A 110 -6.73 -13.49 -8.84
N HIS A 111 -6.02 -13.19 -9.93
CA HIS A 111 -5.84 -11.83 -10.45
C HIS A 111 -7.10 -11.27 -11.14
N SER A 112 -8.10 -10.85 -10.36
CA SER A 112 -9.43 -10.54 -10.90
C SER A 112 -10.20 -9.47 -10.13
N TRP A 113 -11.12 -8.79 -10.84
CA TRP A 113 -11.96 -7.74 -10.29
C TRP A 113 -12.81 -8.13 -9.07
N PRO A 114 -13.45 -9.32 -9.00
CA PRO A 114 -14.19 -9.71 -7.80
C PRO A 114 -13.32 -9.67 -6.54
N VAL A 115 -12.09 -10.15 -6.63
CA VAL A 115 -11.11 -10.16 -5.54
C VAL A 115 -10.73 -8.72 -5.15
N TRP A 116 -10.42 -7.84 -6.11
CA TRP A 116 -10.06 -6.45 -5.80
C TRP A 116 -11.20 -5.61 -5.23
N ARG A 117 -12.45 -5.90 -5.63
CA ARG A 117 -13.63 -5.25 -5.02
C ARG A 117 -13.77 -5.62 -3.54
N GLN A 118 -13.50 -6.88 -3.19
CA GLN A 118 -13.44 -7.30 -1.79
C GLN A 118 -12.34 -6.55 -1.04
N TYR A 119 -11.13 -6.45 -1.60
CA TYR A 119 -10.03 -5.72 -0.96
C TYR A 119 -10.35 -4.26 -0.69
N LEU A 120 -10.98 -3.57 -1.64
CA LEU A 120 -11.43 -2.19 -1.41
C LEU A 120 -12.46 -2.12 -0.28
N ALA A 121 -13.41 -3.07 -0.22
CA ALA A 121 -14.43 -3.13 0.82
C ALA A 121 -13.84 -3.41 2.22
N GLU A 122 -12.73 -4.15 2.31
CA GLU A 122 -12.02 -4.41 3.57
C GLU A 122 -11.06 -3.27 3.96
N PHE A 123 -10.38 -2.66 2.98
CA PHE A 123 -9.41 -1.60 3.20
C PHE A 123 -10.05 -0.25 3.54
N ALA A 124 -11.08 0.16 2.80
CA ALA A 124 -11.67 1.49 2.93
C ALA A 124 -12.20 1.80 4.35
N PRO A 125 -12.85 0.87 5.06
CA PRO A 125 -13.28 1.10 6.44
C PRO A 125 -12.15 1.37 7.42
N LEU A 126 -10.91 0.93 7.14
CA LEU A 126 -9.74 1.12 8.02
C LEU A 126 -9.15 2.54 7.92
N LEU A 127 -9.55 3.32 6.92
CA LEU A 127 -8.99 4.64 6.66
C LEU A 127 -9.56 5.70 7.61
N PHE A 128 -8.69 6.64 8.00
CA PHE A 128 -9.05 7.88 8.72
C PHE A 128 -9.77 7.68 10.07
N ARG A 129 -9.50 6.55 10.71
CA ARG A 129 -9.79 6.32 12.14
C ARG A 129 -8.75 6.96 13.03
#